data_AF-A0A347WEY7-F1
#
_entry.id   AF-A0A347WEY7-F1
#
_cell.length_a   1.000
_cell.length_b   1.000
_cell.length_c   1.000
_cell.angle_alpha   90.00
_cell.angle_beta   90.00
_cell.angle_gamma   90.00
#
_symmetry.space_group_name_H-M   'P 1'
#
loop_
_entity.id
_entity.type
_entity.pdbx_description
1 polymer ?
#
loop_
_entity_poly.entity_id
_entity_poly.type
_entity_poly.pdbx_seq_one_letter_code
_entity_poly.pdbx_strand_id
1 'polypeptide(L)'
;MDWQELKKTYPRDPDLPPRAHDLAALGRVLAGTQYDAIPNPFGTEYNGAGEYIPLARRRPSVRTNMCRAVVDDAVSLLFGASHWPATVASDPALPAIMAQMAAETALPALMTQAATRGSVGSVAVLVEAVDRHLRFQVHDTLYLTPQWDADGTLASVTERYKVTGAILLAQGWPIAPDDMGSVFWWQRVWDRADCHVYIPQRVDAGPPARVDATRGTHHGLGFVPWVWMANLAAPGVMDGSCTFAPAIDTVIECDYLLSQAGRGLKYSADPRLVIRAGADPYADGTPASSGGAAAALTLPLDGDAKLLEINGDAAGAMRDHYRELRASVMEQIHGNRAQADSLSAPTSGRAMEMLYQPLLWLADRMRLSYGEYGLLALYRMACRFSQVIAGGIRIGGVDYAGLDPAGLALQWPPYFPGTEAELAQLAQGLGAAVQGGFVSRQTACAIFAARAGCPAPHAEWARIVTESQT
;
A
#
# COMPACT_ATOMS: atom_id res chain seq x y z
N MET A 1 -21.02 3.46 -13.09
CA MET A 1 -20.99 3.39 -11.61
C MET A 1 -19.77 4.17 -11.20
N ASP A 2 -19.90 5.14 -10.31
CA ASP A 2 -18.76 5.90 -9.81
C ASP A 2 -18.36 5.43 -8.40
N TRP A 3 -17.28 5.99 -7.87
CA TRP A 3 -16.75 5.69 -6.55
C TRP A 3 -17.73 6.00 -5.42
N GLN A 4 -18.49 7.10 -5.51
CA GLN A 4 -19.42 7.51 -4.48
C GLN A 4 -20.60 6.53 -4.38
N GLU A 5 -21.15 6.12 -5.51
CA GLU A 5 -22.20 5.10 -5.58
C GLU A 5 -21.70 3.73 -5.13
N LEU A 6 -20.48 3.34 -5.52
CA LEU A 6 -19.87 2.08 -5.08
C LEU A 6 -19.68 2.07 -3.56
N LYS A 7 -19.17 3.16 -2.98
CA LYS A 7 -18.92 3.28 -1.54
C LYS A 7 -20.21 3.15 -0.71
N LYS A 8 -21.35 3.61 -1.21
CA LYS A 8 -22.67 3.42 -0.56
C LYS A 8 -23.07 1.96 -0.41
N THR A 9 -22.51 1.04 -1.20
CA THR A 9 -22.77 -0.40 -1.10
C THR A 9 -22.00 -1.07 0.04
N TYR A 10 -21.02 -0.39 0.64
CA TYR A 10 -20.16 -0.98 1.65
C TYR A 10 -20.80 -0.96 3.03
N PRO A 11 -20.56 -1.98 3.86
CA PRO A 11 -20.95 -1.95 5.26
C PRO A 11 -20.40 -0.71 5.95
N ARG A 12 -21.28 -0.01 6.67
CA ARG A 12 -20.92 1.12 7.52
C ARG A 12 -21.36 0.82 8.94
N ASP A 13 -20.42 0.85 9.86
CA ASP A 13 -20.72 0.82 11.28
C ASP A 13 -21.11 2.24 11.73
N PRO A 14 -22.36 2.47 12.20
CA PRO A 14 -22.80 3.80 12.62
C PRO A 14 -22.13 4.28 13.91
N ASP A 15 -21.57 3.36 14.71
CA ASP A 15 -20.94 3.71 15.99
C ASP A 15 -19.45 4.06 15.84
N LEU A 16 -18.89 3.87 14.64
CA LEU A 16 -17.52 4.28 14.31
C LEU A 16 -17.53 5.64 13.60
N PRO A 17 -16.44 6.44 13.74
CA PRO A 17 -16.35 7.72 13.06
C PRO A 17 -16.40 7.54 11.53
N PRO A 18 -16.90 8.53 10.76
CA PRO A 18 -16.95 8.47 9.29
C PRO A 18 -15.61 8.08 8.66
N ARG A 19 -14.51 8.56 9.24
CA ARG A 19 -13.13 8.19 8.92
C ARG A 19 -12.91 6.68 8.78
N ALA A 20 -13.44 5.88 9.71
CA ALA A 20 -13.23 4.43 9.70
C ALA A 20 -13.86 3.79 8.44
N HIS A 21 -15.05 4.25 8.05
CA HIS A 21 -15.70 3.81 6.82
C HIS A 21 -14.92 4.24 5.57
N ASP A 22 -14.35 5.44 5.57
CA ASP A 22 -13.54 5.96 4.47
C ASP A 22 -12.26 5.14 4.27
N LEU A 23 -11.53 4.84 5.36
CA LEU A 23 -10.35 4.00 5.32
C LEU A 23 -10.68 2.56 4.92
N ALA A 24 -11.78 1.98 5.40
CA ALA A 24 -12.23 0.65 4.97
C ALA A 24 -12.53 0.61 3.47
N ALA A 25 -13.21 1.64 2.95
CA ALA A 25 -13.54 1.74 1.54
C ALA A 25 -12.26 1.77 0.68
N LEU A 26 -11.32 2.64 1.02
CA LEU A 26 -10.03 2.74 0.32
C LEU A 26 -9.19 1.45 0.45
N GLY A 27 -9.23 0.80 1.62
CA GLY A 27 -8.60 -0.51 1.85
C GLY A 27 -9.13 -1.60 0.90
N ARG A 28 -10.43 -1.59 0.57
CA ARG A 28 -11.00 -2.53 -0.42
C ARG A 28 -10.45 -2.30 -1.82
N VAL A 29 -10.25 -1.04 -2.21
CA VAL A 29 -9.64 -0.69 -3.51
C VAL A 29 -8.19 -1.15 -3.55
N LEU A 30 -7.42 -0.90 -2.50
CA LEU A 30 -6.03 -1.36 -2.39
C LEU A 30 -5.94 -2.90 -2.45
N ALA A 31 -6.91 -3.61 -1.86
CA ALA A 31 -6.96 -5.07 -1.84
C ALA A 31 -7.55 -5.70 -3.12
N GLY A 32 -8.08 -4.92 -4.08
CA GLY A 32 -8.74 -5.45 -5.28
C GLY A 32 -10.11 -6.11 -5.03
N THR A 33 -10.73 -5.80 -3.88
CA THR A 33 -12.01 -6.35 -3.40
C THR A 33 -13.15 -5.33 -3.46
N GLN A 34 -12.93 -4.18 -4.11
CA GLN A 34 -13.87 -3.05 -4.16
C GLN A 34 -15.24 -3.40 -4.75
N TYR A 35 -15.34 -4.44 -5.59
CA TYR A 35 -16.60 -4.86 -6.20
C TYR A 35 -17.27 -6.06 -5.53
N ASP A 36 -16.69 -6.62 -4.46
CA ASP A 36 -17.21 -7.86 -3.84
C ASP A 36 -18.57 -7.66 -3.17
N ALA A 37 -18.91 -6.41 -2.81
CA ALA A 37 -20.24 -6.04 -2.31
C ALA A 37 -21.33 -6.06 -3.40
N ILE A 38 -20.97 -6.10 -4.68
CA ILE A 38 -21.94 -6.17 -5.79
C ILE A 38 -22.33 -7.64 -6.00
N PRO A 39 -23.61 -8.01 -5.77
CA PRO A 39 -24.01 -9.42 -5.74
C PRO A 39 -24.13 -10.03 -7.14
N ASN A 40 -24.54 -9.25 -8.14
CA ASN A 40 -24.84 -9.78 -9.47
C ASN A 40 -23.57 -9.97 -10.29
N PRO A 41 -23.29 -11.15 -10.87
CA PRO A 41 -22.20 -11.34 -11.81
C PRO A 41 -22.35 -10.48 -13.08
N PHE A 42 -21.24 -10.12 -13.72
CA PHE A 42 -21.24 -9.27 -14.92
C PHE A 42 -22.17 -9.77 -16.04
N GLY A 43 -22.18 -11.09 -16.26
CA GLY A 43 -22.90 -11.72 -17.36
C GLY A 43 -24.40 -11.92 -17.12
N THR A 44 -24.90 -11.66 -15.91
CA THR A 44 -26.30 -11.89 -15.53
C THR A 44 -27.12 -10.65 -15.83
N GLU A 45 -27.94 -10.71 -16.88
CA GLU A 45 -28.75 -9.57 -17.31
C GLU A 45 -30.11 -9.46 -16.64
N TYR A 46 -30.65 -10.59 -16.17
CA TYR A 46 -31.96 -10.69 -15.55
C TYR A 46 -31.86 -11.42 -14.22
N ASN A 47 -32.67 -11.01 -13.24
CA ASN A 47 -32.78 -11.73 -11.96
C ASN A 47 -33.72 -12.94 -12.08
N GLY A 48 -33.88 -13.70 -10.99
CA GLY A 48 -34.78 -14.87 -10.96
C GLY A 48 -36.27 -14.55 -11.19
N ALA A 49 -36.66 -13.27 -11.14
CA ALA A 49 -38.01 -12.79 -11.45
C ALA A 49 -38.14 -12.27 -12.90
N GLY A 50 -37.08 -12.33 -13.70
CA GLY A 50 -37.09 -11.84 -15.09
C GLY A 50 -36.92 -10.32 -15.23
N GLU A 51 -36.58 -9.60 -14.16
CA GLU A 51 -36.33 -8.16 -14.22
C GLU A 51 -34.90 -7.87 -14.69
N TYR A 52 -34.75 -6.86 -15.54
CA TYR A 52 -33.45 -6.43 -16.05
C TYR A 52 -32.59 -5.81 -14.94
N ILE A 53 -31.36 -6.31 -14.79
CA ILE A 53 -30.35 -5.80 -13.85
C ILE A 53 -29.53 -4.73 -14.56
N PRO A 54 -29.54 -3.44 -14.15
CA PRO A 54 -28.70 -2.43 -14.77
C PRO A 54 -27.21 -2.75 -14.67
N LEU A 55 -26.40 -2.33 -15.66
CA LEU A 55 -24.96 -2.61 -15.70
C LEU A 55 -24.22 -2.16 -14.43
N ALA A 56 -24.57 -0.99 -13.90
CA ALA A 56 -24.01 -0.46 -12.66
C ALA A 56 -24.26 -1.38 -11.43
N ARG A 57 -25.26 -2.27 -11.49
CA ARG A 57 -25.54 -3.24 -10.41
C ARG A 57 -24.93 -4.62 -10.69
N ARG A 58 -24.12 -4.75 -11.75
CA ARG A 58 -23.39 -5.97 -12.11
C ARG A 58 -21.92 -5.78 -11.80
N ARG A 59 -21.33 -6.75 -11.11
CA ARG A 59 -19.92 -6.78 -10.72
C ARG A 59 -19.05 -6.93 -11.97
N PRO A 60 -18.08 -6.05 -12.24
CA PRO A 60 -17.19 -6.20 -13.39
C PRO A 60 -16.44 -7.52 -13.34
N SER A 61 -16.27 -8.16 -14.50
CA SER A 61 -15.55 -9.42 -14.63
C SER A 61 -14.04 -9.24 -14.79
N VAL A 62 -13.62 -8.06 -15.28
CA VAL A 62 -12.22 -7.64 -15.36
C VAL A 62 -11.94 -6.70 -14.20
N ARG A 63 -10.81 -6.92 -13.51
CA ARG A 63 -10.30 -6.04 -12.44
C ARG A 63 -8.85 -5.73 -12.76
N THR A 64 -8.56 -4.50 -13.14
CA THR A 64 -7.22 -4.08 -13.57
C THR A 64 -6.24 -3.89 -12.43
N ASN A 65 -6.74 -3.63 -11.21
CA ASN A 65 -5.94 -3.38 -10.01
C ASN A 65 -4.86 -2.29 -10.19
N MET A 66 -5.11 -1.30 -11.06
CA MET A 66 -4.14 -0.23 -11.37
C MET A 66 -3.75 0.58 -10.13
N CYS A 67 -4.70 0.87 -9.23
CA CYS A 67 -4.42 1.54 -7.97
C CYS A 67 -3.38 0.79 -7.13
N ARG A 68 -3.48 -0.54 -7.05
CA ARG A 68 -2.55 -1.38 -6.32
C ARG A 68 -1.16 -1.38 -6.98
N ALA A 69 -1.12 -1.55 -8.30
CA ALA A 69 0.14 -1.58 -9.04
C ALA A 69 0.98 -0.30 -8.82
N VAL A 70 0.35 0.88 -8.87
CA VAL A 70 1.07 2.15 -8.65
C VAL A 70 1.59 2.28 -7.22
N VAL A 71 0.85 1.80 -6.23
CA VAL A 71 1.34 1.76 -4.84
C VAL A 71 2.55 0.83 -4.73
N ASP A 72 2.49 -0.36 -5.32
CA ASP A 72 3.59 -1.33 -5.29
C ASP A 72 4.86 -0.77 -5.97
N ASP A 73 4.71 -0.11 -7.12
CA ASP A 73 5.83 0.53 -7.83
C ASP A 73 6.47 1.65 -6.99
N ALA A 74 5.65 2.53 -6.41
CA ALA A 74 6.12 3.64 -5.59
C ALA A 74 6.80 3.16 -4.30
N VAL A 75 6.22 2.16 -3.62
CA VAL A 75 6.81 1.56 -2.42
C VAL A 75 8.11 0.81 -2.74
N SER A 76 8.19 0.15 -3.90
CA SER A 76 9.41 -0.52 -4.35
C SER A 76 10.56 0.47 -4.58
N LEU A 77 10.26 1.65 -5.15
CA LEU A 77 11.25 2.73 -5.27
C LEU A 77 11.61 3.41 -3.94
N LEU A 78 10.74 3.31 -2.95
CA LEU A 78 10.97 3.87 -1.62
C LEU A 78 11.83 2.96 -0.75
N PHE A 79 11.42 1.70 -0.53
CA PHE A 79 12.04 0.77 0.42
C PHE A 79 12.52 -0.54 -0.23
N GLY A 80 12.58 -0.60 -1.57
CA GLY A 80 13.22 -1.73 -2.25
C GLY A 80 14.68 -1.90 -1.85
N ALA A 81 15.24 -3.08 -2.12
CA ALA A 81 16.58 -3.46 -1.65
C ALA A 81 17.69 -2.46 -2.07
N SER A 82 17.58 -1.87 -3.26
CA SER A 82 18.51 -0.84 -3.78
C SER A 82 18.22 0.58 -3.29
N HIS A 83 17.10 0.79 -2.59
CA HIS A 83 16.62 2.11 -2.19
C HIS A 83 16.53 2.31 -0.68
N TRP A 84 16.81 1.26 0.11
CA TRP A 84 16.89 1.37 1.56
C TRP A 84 17.93 2.41 1.99
N PRO A 85 17.58 3.36 2.87
CA PRO A 85 18.50 4.41 3.27
C PRO A 85 19.59 3.90 4.21
N ALA A 86 20.79 4.47 4.08
CA ALA A 86 21.82 4.35 5.10
C ALA A 86 21.48 5.27 6.29
N THR A 87 22.03 4.96 7.46
CA THR A 87 21.94 5.82 8.65
C THR A 87 23.23 6.57 8.85
N VAL A 88 23.13 7.83 9.27
CA VAL A 88 24.27 8.66 9.70
C VAL A 88 23.97 9.20 11.09
N ALA A 89 24.98 9.33 11.95
CA ALA A 89 24.84 9.82 13.31
C ALA A 89 26.13 10.50 13.78
N SER A 90 26.06 11.25 14.88
CA SER A 90 27.25 11.82 15.53
C SER A 90 28.13 10.74 16.17
N ASP A 91 27.52 9.69 16.74
CA ASP A 91 28.23 8.49 17.19
C ASP A 91 28.52 7.57 15.99
N PRO A 92 29.79 7.27 15.66
CA PRO A 92 30.15 6.41 14.54
C PRO A 92 29.73 4.94 14.70
N ALA A 93 29.43 4.47 15.93
CA ALA A 93 28.97 3.10 16.16
C ALA A 93 27.46 2.93 15.87
N LEU A 94 26.66 3.98 16.08
CA LEU A 94 25.21 3.92 16.01
C LEU A 94 24.66 3.44 14.66
N PRO A 95 25.20 3.86 13.49
CA PRO A 95 24.72 3.36 12.20
C PRO A 95 24.80 1.84 12.06
N ALA A 96 25.89 1.22 12.52
CA ALA A 96 26.06 -0.23 12.48
C ALA A 96 25.08 -0.95 13.42
N ILE A 97 24.84 -0.38 14.60
CA ILE A 97 23.86 -0.89 15.57
C ILE A 97 22.44 -0.83 14.98
N MET A 98 22.07 0.29 14.36
CA MET A 98 20.76 0.46 13.71
C MET A 98 20.58 -0.46 12.51
N ALA A 99 21.63 -0.69 11.72
CA ALA A 99 21.60 -1.65 10.62
C ALA A 99 21.39 -3.10 11.14
N GLN A 100 22.06 -3.48 12.23
CA GLN A 100 21.87 -4.79 12.86
C GLN A 100 20.44 -4.96 13.41
N MET A 101 19.91 -3.93 14.08
CA MET A 101 18.52 -3.92 14.55
C MET A 101 17.53 -4.05 13.40
N ALA A 102 17.74 -3.31 12.30
CA ALA A 102 16.89 -3.38 11.13
C ALA A 102 16.89 -4.79 10.49
N ALA A 103 18.04 -5.46 10.47
CA ALA A 103 18.17 -6.83 9.97
C ALA A 103 17.44 -7.85 10.86
N GLU A 104 17.67 -7.83 12.19
CA GLU A 104 17.08 -8.82 13.10
C GLU A 104 15.56 -8.65 13.29
N THR A 105 15.04 -7.45 13.06
CA THR A 105 13.60 -7.14 13.16
C THR A 105 12.87 -7.14 11.80
N ALA A 106 13.58 -7.46 10.71
CA ALA A 106 13.06 -7.39 9.34
C ALA A 106 12.42 -6.04 9.00
N LEU A 107 12.99 -4.95 9.51
CA LEU A 107 12.46 -3.60 9.40
C LEU A 107 12.20 -3.15 7.95
N PRO A 108 13.02 -3.51 6.94
CA PRO A 108 12.71 -3.19 5.54
C PRO A 108 11.40 -3.78 5.02
N ALA A 109 11.13 -5.05 5.34
CA ALA A 109 9.88 -5.70 4.95
C ALA A 109 8.69 -5.07 5.69
N LEU A 110 8.89 -4.74 6.97
CA LEU A 110 7.89 -4.06 7.79
C LEU A 110 7.53 -2.67 7.24
N MET A 111 8.53 -1.87 6.88
CA MET A 111 8.31 -0.53 6.34
C MET A 111 7.71 -0.56 4.93
N THR A 112 8.02 -1.58 4.13
CA THR A 112 7.33 -1.84 2.85
C THR A 112 5.84 -2.10 3.09
N GLN A 113 5.51 -2.95 4.07
CA GLN A 113 4.12 -3.21 4.46
C GLN A 113 3.43 -1.96 5.02
N ALA A 114 4.14 -1.18 5.83
CA ALA A 114 3.63 0.06 6.39
C ALA A 114 3.30 1.07 5.29
N ALA A 115 4.22 1.35 4.37
CA ALA A 115 3.98 2.27 3.26
C ALA A 115 2.84 1.82 2.33
N THR A 116 2.76 0.50 2.09
CA THR A 116 1.67 -0.09 1.31
C THR A 116 0.31 0.12 1.96
N ARG A 117 0.15 -0.26 3.24
CA ARG A 117 -1.11 -0.10 3.98
C ARG A 117 -1.43 1.37 4.20
N GLY A 118 -0.43 2.18 4.49
CA GLY A 118 -0.54 3.61 4.72
C GLY A 118 -1.00 4.40 3.50
N SER A 119 -0.82 3.88 2.28
CA SER A 119 -1.26 4.54 1.04
C SER A 119 -2.75 4.91 0.99
N VAL A 120 -3.59 4.30 1.83
CA VAL A 120 -5.02 4.62 1.99
C VAL A 120 -5.26 5.89 2.82
N GLY A 121 -4.26 6.37 3.55
CA GLY A 121 -4.33 7.62 4.32
C GLY A 121 -3.38 7.63 5.53
N SER A 122 -3.30 6.53 6.29
CA SER A 122 -2.40 6.42 7.44
C SER A 122 -2.10 4.98 7.82
N VAL A 123 -0.99 4.80 8.52
CA VAL A 123 -0.57 3.53 9.14
C VAL A 123 0.12 3.85 10.47
N ALA A 124 0.09 2.91 11.41
CA ALA A 124 0.78 3.05 12.67
C ALA A 124 1.67 1.83 12.96
N VAL A 125 2.80 2.06 13.62
CA VAL A 125 3.71 0.99 14.06
C VAL A 125 3.79 1.03 15.58
N LEU A 126 3.40 -0.06 16.23
CA LEU A 126 3.60 -0.30 17.65
C LEU A 126 4.99 -0.89 17.85
N VAL A 127 5.74 -0.36 18.82
CA VAL A 127 7.08 -0.81 19.19
C VAL A 127 7.03 -1.34 20.62
N GLU A 128 7.35 -2.61 20.82
CA GLU A 128 7.37 -3.23 22.14
C GLU A 128 8.76 -3.80 22.42
N ALA A 129 9.11 -3.90 23.70
CA ALA A 129 10.32 -4.61 24.13
C ALA A 129 9.93 -5.86 24.92
N VAL A 130 10.33 -7.03 24.44
CA VAL A 130 10.12 -8.32 25.12
C VAL A 130 11.49 -8.92 25.38
N ASP A 131 11.81 -9.18 26.66
CA ASP A 131 13.14 -9.64 27.08
C ASP A 131 14.28 -8.77 26.53
N ARG A 132 14.05 -7.45 26.46
CA ARG A 132 14.94 -6.42 25.90
C ARG A 132 15.14 -6.49 24.37
N HIS A 133 14.45 -7.39 23.67
CA HIS A 133 14.39 -7.39 22.20
C HIS A 133 13.24 -6.50 21.71
N LEU A 134 13.54 -5.61 20.77
CA LEU A 134 12.52 -4.78 20.14
C LEU A 134 11.68 -5.58 19.15
N ARG A 135 10.38 -5.36 19.18
CA ARG A 135 9.39 -5.91 18.25
C ARG A 135 8.58 -4.78 17.65
N PHE A 136 8.44 -4.81 16.34
CA PHE A 136 7.71 -3.81 15.58
C PHE A 136 6.48 -4.47 14.95
N GLN A 137 5.32 -3.83 15.06
CA GLN A 137 4.05 -4.36 14.54
C GLN A 137 3.30 -3.29 13.75
N VAL A 138 2.95 -3.58 12.51
CA VAL A 138 2.16 -2.67 11.66
C VAL A 138 0.68 -2.85 11.92
N HIS A 139 -0.01 -1.76 12.22
CA HIS A 139 -1.46 -1.74 12.44
C HIS A 139 -2.17 -0.86 11.41
N ASP A 140 -3.33 -1.33 10.96
CA ASP A 140 -4.29 -0.47 10.28
C ASP A 140 -4.84 0.55 11.28
N THR A 141 -4.98 1.78 10.83
CA THR A 141 -5.42 2.89 11.69
C THR A 141 -6.93 3.02 11.77
N LEU A 142 -7.68 2.13 11.11
CA LEU A 142 -9.14 2.18 11.02
C LEU A 142 -9.81 2.16 12.40
N TYR A 143 -9.27 1.38 13.34
CA TYR A 143 -9.75 1.27 14.72
C TYR A 143 -8.89 2.05 15.72
N LEU A 144 -7.90 2.81 15.24
CA LEU A 144 -6.99 3.58 16.06
C LEU A 144 -7.35 5.07 16.03
N THR A 145 -7.27 5.71 17.19
CA THR A 145 -7.47 7.16 17.35
C THR A 145 -6.29 7.74 18.12
N PRO A 146 -5.39 8.48 17.45
CA PRO A 146 -4.27 9.17 18.10
C PRO A 146 -4.72 10.49 18.73
N GLN A 147 -4.02 10.91 19.78
CA GLN A 147 -4.11 12.26 20.36
C GLN A 147 -2.71 12.83 20.52
N TRP A 148 -2.54 14.09 20.16
CA TRP A 148 -1.28 14.81 20.29
C TRP A 148 -1.40 15.93 21.31
N ASP A 149 -0.29 16.21 21.98
CA ASP A 149 -0.12 17.42 22.78
C ASP A 149 0.04 18.65 21.88
N ALA A 150 -0.01 19.83 22.50
CA ALA A 150 0.08 21.12 21.78
C ALA A 150 1.42 21.31 21.04
N ASP A 151 2.48 20.60 21.46
CA ASP A 151 3.80 20.60 20.82
C ASP A 151 3.91 19.60 19.65
N GLY A 152 2.84 18.86 19.35
CA GLY A 152 2.81 17.83 18.30
C GLY A 152 3.36 16.47 18.73
N THR A 153 3.71 16.29 20.01
CA THR A 153 4.13 14.98 20.55
C THR A 153 2.92 14.07 20.73
N LEU A 154 3.04 12.79 20.37
CA LEU A 154 1.97 11.81 20.57
C LEU A 154 1.72 11.58 22.07
N ALA A 155 0.50 11.88 22.51
CA ALA A 155 0.07 11.83 23.92
C ALA A 155 -0.60 10.50 24.26
N SER A 156 -1.44 9.98 23.36
CA SER A 156 -2.05 8.67 23.50
C SER A 156 -2.52 8.08 22.15
N VAL A 157 -2.73 6.76 22.13
CA VAL A 157 -3.41 6.05 21.05
C VAL A 157 -4.49 5.15 21.64
N THR A 158 -5.74 5.39 21.25
CA THR A 158 -6.87 4.53 21.60
C THR A 158 -7.14 3.55 20.48
N GLU A 159 -7.17 2.26 20.77
CA GLU A 159 -7.68 1.22 19.88
C GLU A 159 -9.07 0.80 20.35
N ARG A 160 -10.06 0.87 19.46
CA ARG A 160 -11.45 0.50 19.77
C ARG A 160 -12.15 -0.13 18.58
N TYR A 161 -12.69 -1.33 18.78
CA TYR A 161 -13.45 -2.06 17.77
C TYR A 161 -14.49 -2.97 18.41
N LYS A 162 -15.40 -3.48 17.57
CA LYS A 162 -16.44 -4.43 17.96
C LYS A 162 -15.98 -5.86 17.75
N VAL A 163 -16.30 -6.73 18.70
CA VAL A 163 -15.91 -8.14 18.71
C VAL A 163 -17.04 -8.98 19.31
N THR A 164 -17.18 -10.23 18.88
CA THR A 164 -18.21 -11.12 19.41
C THR A 164 -17.83 -11.66 20.80
N GLY A 165 -18.83 -11.98 21.62
CA GLY A 165 -18.63 -12.61 22.92
C GLY A 165 -17.85 -13.92 22.82
N ALA A 166 -18.05 -14.69 21.75
CA ALA A 166 -17.30 -15.92 21.48
C ALA A 166 -15.79 -15.69 21.35
N ILE A 167 -15.36 -14.62 20.66
CA ILE A 167 -13.94 -14.27 20.52
C ILE A 167 -13.38 -13.80 21.87
N LEU A 168 -14.14 -12.99 22.62
CA LEU A 168 -13.72 -12.54 23.94
C LEU A 168 -13.56 -13.70 24.93
N LEU A 169 -14.48 -14.67 24.91
CA LEU A 169 -14.38 -15.89 25.71
C LEU A 169 -13.10 -16.66 25.38
N ALA A 170 -12.77 -16.81 24.09
CA ALA A 170 -11.52 -17.45 23.64
C ALA A 170 -10.26 -16.68 24.09
N GLN A 171 -10.36 -15.36 24.30
CA GLN A 171 -9.30 -14.52 24.89
C GLN A 171 -9.29 -14.53 26.44
N GLY A 172 -10.14 -15.37 27.05
CA GLY A 172 -10.23 -15.57 28.50
C GLY A 172 -11.05 -14.52 29.23
N TRP A 173 -11.88 -13.73 28.54
CA TRP A 173 -12.83 -12.83 29.20
C TRP A 173 -14.02 -13.63 29.77
N PRO A 174 -14.54 -13.25 30.95
CA PRO A 174 -15.70 -13.90 31.54
C PRO A 174 -16.97 -13.49 30.77
N ILE A 175 -17.32 -14.25 29.74
CA ILE A 175 -18.53 -14.06 28.93
C ILE A 175 -19.51 -15.18 29.25
N ALA A 176 -20.77 -14.84 29.52
CA ALA A 176 -21.83 -15.82 29.74
C ALA A 176 -22.12 -16.61 28.44
N PRO A 177 -22.50 -17.91 28.52
CA PRO A 177 -22.83 -18.70 27.33
C PRO A 177 -23.87 -18.04 26.42
N ASP A 178 -24.88 -17.42 27.00
CA ASP A 178 -25.96 -16.74 26.28
C ASP A 178 -25.49 -15.45 25.56
N ASP A 179 -24.35 -14.89 25.98
CA ASP A 179 -23.76 -13.68 25.40
C ASP A 179 -22.69 -13.97 24.34
N MET A 180 -22.40 -15.24 24.03
CA MET A 180 -21.38 -15.58 23.02
C MET A 180 -21.70 -15.04 21.62
N GLY A 181 -23.00 -14.93 21.28
CA GLY A 181 -23.47 -14.34 20.02
C GLY A 181 -23.59 -12.81 20.06
N SER A 182 -23.53 -12.20 21.24
CA SER A 182 -23.63 -10.74 21.42
C SER A 182 -22.36 -10.04 20.93
N VAL A 183 -22.50 -8.77 20.55
CA VAL A 183 -21.38 -7.92 20.13
C VAL A 183 -20.98 -6.99 21.27
N PHE A 184 -19.67 -6.91 21.51
CA PHE A 184 -19.05 -6.14 22.57
C PHE A 184 -18.07 -5.13 21.98
N TRP A 185 -17.93 -4.00 22.64
CA TRP A 185 -16.79 -3.12 22.49
C TRP A 185 -15.57 -3.68 23.20
N TRP A 186 -14.46 -3.73 22.48
CA TRP A 186 -13.14 -3.90 23.05
C TRP A 186 -12.36 -2.58 22.92
N GLN A 187 -11.61 -2.22 23.96
CA GLN A 187 -10.84 -0.98 23.98
C GLN A 187 -9.52 -1.16 24.74
N ARG A 188 -8.44 -0.64 24.17
CA ARG A 188 -7.20 -0.35 24.92
C ARG A 188 -6.69 1.05 24.60
N VAL A 189 -6.00 1.66 25.55
CA VAL A 189 -5.39 2.99 25.42
C VAL A 189 -3.93 2.91 25.81
N TRP A 190 -3.05 3.27 24.90
CA TRP A 190 -1.62 3.47 25.18
C TRP A 190 -1.37 4.93 25.46
N ASP A 191 -0.79 5.23 26.62
CA ASP A 191 -0.27 6.55 26.95
C ASP A 191 1.25 6.49 27.22
N ARG A 192 1.81 7.49 27.89
CA ARG A 192 3.26 7.59 28.14
C ARG A 192 3.75 6.63 29.23
N ALA A 193 2.88 6.18 30.11
CA ALA A 193 3.21 5.37 31.27
C ALA A 193 2.57 3.97 31.20
N ASP A 194 1.39 3.87 30.60
CA ASP A 194 0.52 2.71 30.73
C ASP A 194 -0.12 2.28 29.41
N CYS A 195 -0.39 0.98 29.33
CA CYS A 195 -1.35 0.39 28.40
C CYS A 195 -2.59 -0.02 29.21
N HIS A 196 -3.65 0.79 29.14
CA HIS A 196 -4.92 0.54 29.80
C HIS A 196 -5.79 -0.37 28.95
N VAL A 197 -6.14 -1.56 29.47
CA VAL A 197 -7.12 -2.46 28.84
C VAL A 197 -8.45 -2.27 29.54
N TYR A 198 -9.53 -2.00 28.80
CA TYR A 198 -10.85 -1.81 29.37
C TYR A 198 -11.64 -3.12 29.39
N ILE A 199 -12.52 -3.27 30.38
CA ILE A 199 -13.42 -4.41 30.48
C ILE A 199 -14.43 -4.32 29.34
N PRO A 200 -14.52 -5.34 28.45
CA PRO A 200 -15.43 -5.30 27.32
C PRO A 200 -16.87 -5.08 27.76
N GLN A 201 -17.59 -4.29 26.98
CA GLN A 201 -18.95 -3.87 27.28
C GLN A 201 -19.83 -4.14 26.07
N ARG A 202 -21.03 -4.68 26.27
CA ARG A 202 -21.97 -4.90 25.15
C ARG A 202 -22.25 -3.58 24.45
N VAL A 203 -22.41 -3.62 23.12
CA VAL A 203 -22.58 -2.41 22.30
C VAL A 203 -23.80 -1.58 22.71
N ASP A 204 -24.88 -2.24 23.14
CA ASP A 204 -26.11 -1.60 23.63
C ASP A 204 -25.92 -0.82 24.93
N ALA A 205 -24.92 -1.16 25.74
CA ALA A 205 -24.57 -0.46 26.96
C ALA A 205 -23.59 0.71 26.73
N GLY A 206 -23.12 0.93 25.50
CA GLY A 206 -22.17 2.00 25.15
C GLY A 206 -20.69 1.61 25.29
N PRO A 207 -19.77 2.56 25.04
CA PRO A 207 -18.33 2.28 25.02
C PRO A 207 -17.78 1.92 26.42
N PRO A 208 -16.69 1.13 26.51
CA PRO A 208 -16.13 0.70 27.77
C PRO A 208 -15.63 1.88 28.61
N ALA A 209 -16.10 1.97 29.86
CA ALA A 209 -15.73 3.04 30.79
C ALA A 209 -14.82 2.59 31.94
N ARG A 210 -14.70 1.27 32.17
CA ARG A 210 -13.95 0.71 33.31
C ARG A 210 -12.69 0.00 32.84
N VAL A 211 -11.54 0.43 33.37
CA VAL A 211 -10.24 -0.23 33.16
C VAL A 211 -10.19 -1.56 33.92
N ASP A 212 -9.64 -2.59 33.29
CA ASP A 212 -9.29 -3.85 33.91
C ASP A 212 -7.97 -3.71 34.67
N ALA A 213 -8.01 -3.92 35.99
CA ALA A 213 -6.85 -3.73 36.87
C ALA A 213 -5.73 -4.79 36.68
N THR A 214 -6.00 -5.87 35.95
CA THR A 214 -5.10 -7.03 35.83
C THR A 214 -4.54 -7.21 34.42
N ARG A 215 -5.27 -6.74 33.40
CA ARG A 215 -4.88 -6.89 31.99
C ARG A 215 -4.16 -5.67 31.42
N GLY A 216 -4.17 -4.55 32.13
CA GLY A 216 -3.33 -3.40 31.80
C GLY A 216 -1.87 -3.61 32.18
N THR A 217 -0.97 -2.84 31.57
CA THR A 217 0.48 -2.90 31.82
C THR A 217 1.02 -1.52 32.11
N HIS A 218 1.68 -1.35 33.26
CA HIS A 218 2.51 -0.17 33.53
C HIS A 218 3.90 -0.37 32.94
N HIS A 219 4.22 0.36 31.87
CA HIS A 219 5.51 0.25 31.17
C HIS A 219 6.49 1.40 31.51
N GLY A 220 6.00 2.53 32.03
CA GLY A 220 6.84 3.62 32.55
C GLY A 220 7.81 4.24 31.53
N LEU A 221 7.49 4.17 30.24
CA LEU A 221 8.42 4.56 29.16
C LEU A 221 8.65 6.08 29.11
N GLY A 222 7.72 6.89 29.64
CA GLY A 222 7.72 8.34 29.48
C GLY A 222 7.33 8.78 28.06
N PHE A 223 6.86 7.86 27.22
CA PHE A 223 6.43 8.10 25.85
C PHE A 223 5.47 7.04 25.35
N VAL A 224 4.67 7.41 24.35
CA VAL A 224 3.75 6.49 23.69
C VAL A 224 4.54 5.61 22.72
N PRO A 225 4.50 4.27 22.82
CA PRO A 225 5.29 3.35 22.01
C PRO A 225 4.73 3.16 20.58
N TRP A 226 4.17 4.22 20.00
CA TRP A 226 3.58 4.22 18.68
C TRP A 226 4.25 5.26 17.79
N VAL A 227 4.50 4.88 16.54
CA VAL A 227 4.87 5.81 15.47
C VAL A 227 3.71 5.88 14.48
N TRP A 228 3.11 7.07 14.37
CA TRP A 228 2.01 7.34 13.46
C TRP A 228 2.53 7.96 12.17
N MET A 229 2.19 7.36 11.03
CA MET A 229 2.57 7.86 9.70
C MET A 229 1.31 8.20 8.91
N ALA A 230 1.10 9.49 8.66
CA ALA A 230 0.08 9.98 7.76
C ALA A 230 0.65 10.10 6.34
N ASN A 231 -0.02 9.50 5.37
CA ASN A 231 0.46 9.40 4.00
C ASN A 231 0.57 10.77 3.33
N LEU A 232 1.75 11.11 2.80
CA LEU A 232 1.98 12.39 2.11
C LEU A 232 1.62 13.62 2.97
N ALA A 233 1.75 13.50 4.30
CA ALA A 233 1.45 14.56 5.26
C ALA A 233 2.58 14.76 6.28
N ALA A 234 2.54 15.91 6.95
CA ALA A 234 3.44 16.22 8.06
C ALA A 234 3.05 15.45 9.34
N PRO A 235 3.93 15.38 10.36
CA PRO A 235 3.61 14.81 11.66
C PRO A 235 2.43 15.53 12.33
N GLY A 236 1.70 14.82 13.19
CA GLY A 236 0.54 15.36 13.92
C GLY A 236 -0.77 15.35 13.12
N VAL A 237 -0.73 14.92 11.86
CA VAL A 237 -1.93 14.73 11.04
C VAL A 237 -2.50 13.33 11.27
N MET A 238 -3.82 13.22 11.45
CA MET A 238 -4.51 11.94 11.65
C MET A 238 -4.49 11.06 10.40
N ASP A 239 -4.96 11.57 9.27
CA ASP A 239 -4.84 10.89 7.97
C ASP A 239 -4.34 11.87 6.94
N GLY A 240 -3.39 11.42 6.13
CA GLY A 240 -2.97 12.16 4.97
C GLY A 240 -3.77 11.76 3.73
N SER A 241 -3.37 12.30 2.58
CA SER A 241 -4.04 12.04 1.30
C SER A 241 -3.81 10.60 0.86
N CYS A 242 -4.85 9.92 0.37
CA CYS A 242 -4.69 8.60 -0.26
C CYS A 242 -3.95 8.74 -1.60
N THR A 243 -2.94 7.88 -1.84
CA THR A 243 -2.07 7.93 -3.02
C THR A 243 -2.86 7.77 -4.33
N PHE A 244 -3.88 6.92 -4.35
CA PHE A 244 -4.58 6.52 -5.56
C PHE A 244 -6.02 7.04 -5.66
N ALA A 245 -6.52 7.73 -4.64
CA ALA A 245 -7.90 8.22 -4.60
C ALA A 245 -8.34 9.02 -5.84
N PRO A 246 -7.51 9.91 -6.42
CA PRO A 246 -7.90 10.68 -7.61
C PRO A 246 -8.23 9.84 -8.85
N ALA A 247 -7.72 8.60 -8.95
CA ALA A 247 -7.92 7.74 -10.12
C ALA A 247 -9.01 6.69 -9.95
N ILE A 248 -9.64 6.56 -8.77
CA ILE A 248 -10.57 5.45 -8.49
C ILE A 248 -11.73 5.43 -9.50
N ASP A 249 -12.34 6.58 -9.77
CA ASP A 249 -13.44 6.68 -10.75
C ASP A 249 -13.01 6.21 -12.15
N THR A 250 -11.85 6.68 -12.61
CA THR A 250 -11.28 6.30 -13.92
C THR A 250 -10.95 4.81 -13.98
N VAL A 251 -10.45 4.23 -12.88
CA VAL A 251 -10.18 2.79 -12.77
C VAL A 251 -11.48 1.98 -12.81
N ILE A 252 -12.53 2.44 -12.14
CA ILE A 252 -13.86 1.80 -12.20
C ILE A 252 -14.37 1.79 -13.64
N GLU A 253 -14.27 2.92 -14.34
CA GLU A 253 -14.67 3.00 -15.73
C GLU A 253 -13.86 2.03 -16.62
N CYS A 254 -12.54 1.98 -16.46
CA CYS A 254 -11.68 1.02 -17.15
C CYS A 254 -12.12 -0.44 -16.92
N ASP A 255 -12.42 -0.81 -15.68
CA ASP A 255 -12.83 -2.17 -15.32
C ASP A 255 -14.17 -2.55 -15.99
N TYR A 256 -15.12 -1.62 -16.03
CA TYR A 256 -16.41 -1.80 -16.72
C TYR A 256 -16.25 -1.87 -18.23
N LEU A 257 -15.45 -0.97 -18.82
CA LEU A 257 -15.19 -0.90 -20.25
C LEU A 257 -14.53 -2.20 -20.76
N LEU A 258 -13.49 -2.68 -20.06
CA LEU A 258 -12.84 -3.94 -20.40
C LEU A 258 -13.76 -5.15 -20.19
N SER A 259 -14.62 -5.12 -19.18
CA SER A 259 -15.62 -6.18 -18.97
C SER A 259 -16.63 -6.21 -20.11
N GLN A 260 -17.08 -5.05 -20.61
CA GLN A 260 -17.95 -4.93 -21.78
C GLN A 260 -17.25 -5.40 -23.05
N ALA A 261 -16.01 -4.97 -23.29
CA ALA A 261 -15.22 -5.40 -24.45
C ALA A 261 -15.01 -6.92 -24.46
N GLY A 262 -14.66 -7.50 -23.31
CA GLY A 262 -14.51 -8.95 -23.17
C GLY A 262 -15.83 -9.71 -23.41
N ARG A 263 -16.96 -9.15 -23.00
CA ARG A 263 -18.29 -9.71 -23.32
C ARG A 263 -18.59 -9.62 -24.81
N GLY A 264 -18.34 -8.46 -25.43
CA GLY A 264 -18.54 -8.24 -26.87
C GLY A 264 -17.75 -9.24 -27.72
N LEU A 265 -16.45 -9.38 -27.44
CA LEU A 265 -15.57 -10.33 -28.12
C LEU A 265 -16.02 -11.78 -27.95
N LYS A 266 -16.52 -12.17 -26.77
CA LYS A 266 -17.07 -13.52 -26.54
C LYS A 266 -18.30 -13.79 -27.42
N TYR A 267 -19.21 -12.82 -27.54
CA TYR A 267 -20.37 -12.94 -28.43
C TYR A 267 -19.98 -12.99 -29.90
N SER A 268 -18.97 -12.21 -30.33
CA SER A 268 -18.48 -12.28 -31.71
C SER A 268 -17.74 -13.60 -32.00
N ALA A 269 -17.09 -14.21 -31.00
CA ALA A 269 -16.40 -15.48 -31.14
C ALA A 269 -17.33 -16.70 -31.08
N ASP A 270 -18.51 -16.57 -30.47
CA ASP A 270 -19.55 -17.59 -30.39
C ASP A 270 -20.93 -16.97 -30.72
N PRO A 271 -21.15 -16.58 -32.00
CA PRO A 271 -22.35 -15.86 -32.40
C PRO A 271 -23.58 -16.76 -32.34
N ARG A 272 -24.72 -16.18 -31.96
CA ARG A 272 -25.99 -16.90 -32.01
C ARG A 272 -26.47 -17.01 -33.45
N LEU A 273 -26.72 -18.25 -33.86
CA LEU A 273 -27.44 -18.54 -35.08
C LEU A 273 -28.92 -18.20 -34.91
N VAL A 274 -29.42 -17.31 -35.77
CA VAL A 274 -30.85 -17.03 -35.89
C VAL A 274 -31.34 -17.56 -37.22
N ILE A 275 -32.26 -18.52 -37.16
CA ILE A 275 -32.97 -19.06 -38.32
C ILE A 275 -34.35 -18.41 -38.37
N ARG A 276 -34.66 -17.71 -39.47
CA ARG A 276 -36.02 -17.32 -39.82
C ARG A 276 -36.53 -18.34 -40.84
N ALA A 277 -37.28 -19.32 -40.36
CA ALA A 277 -38.11 -20.14 -41.23
C ALA A 277 -39.42 -19.38 -41.49
N GLY A 278 -39.79 -19.15 -42.75
CA GLY A 278 -41.18 -18.89 -43.10
C GLY A 278 -42.06 -20.07 -42.66
N ALA A 279 -43.39 -19.90 -42.61
CA ALA A 279 -44.29 -21.01 -42.34
C ALA A 279 -44.13 -22.07 -43.44
N ASP A 280 -43.39 -23.14 -43.16
CA ASP A 280 -43.21 -24.25 -44.09
C ASP A 280 -44.50 -25.09 -44.12
N PRO A 281 -45.20 -25.20 -45.26
CA PRO A 281 -46.44 -25.98 -45.37
C PRO A 281 -46.23 -27.50 -45.22
N TYR A 282 -44.98 -27.98 -45.19
CA TYR A 282 -44.63 -29.41 -45.20
C TYR A 282 -43.75 -29.87 -44.03
N ALA A 283 -43.53 -29.04 -43.00
CA ALA A 283 -42.73 -29.44 -41.86
C ALA A 283 -43.48 -30.37 -40.90
N ASP A 284 -43.21 -31.68 -41.01
CA ASP A 284 -43.63 -32.70 -40.05
C ASP A 284 -42.81 -32.55 -38.75
N GLY A 285 -43.26 -31.64 -37.87
CA GLY A 285 -43.01 -31.62 -36.42
C GLY A 285 -41.57 -31.48 -35.88
N THR A 286 -40.52 -31.64 -36.69
CA THR A 286 -39.13 -31.48 -36.23
C THR A 286 -38.73 -30.01 -36.32
N PRO A 287 -38.34 -29.36 -35.21
CA PRO A 287 -37.67 -28.07 -35.27
C PRO A 287 -36.42 -28.22 -36.13
N ALA A 288 -36.17 -27.32 -37.07
CA ALA A 288 -34.87 -27.22 -37.73
C ALA A 288 -33.80 -27.09 -36.63
N SER A 289 -33.05 -28.17 -36.42
CA SER A 289 -32.23 -28.33 -35.22
C SER A 289 -31.11 -27.30 -35.16
N SER A 290 -30.91 -26.79 -33.95
CA SER A 290 -29.75 -26.03 -33.49
C SER A 290 -28.43 -26.75 -33.76
N GLY A 291 -27.43 -26.04 -34.27
CA GLY A 291 -26.05 -26.54 -34.34
C GLY A 291 -25.05 -25.39 -34.41
N GLY A 292 -23.97 -25.49 -33.62
CA GLY A 292 -22.82 -24.59 -33.69
C GLY A 292 -21.99 -24.78 -34.97
N ALA A 293 -20.81 -24.15 -35.03
CA ALA A 293 -19.96 -23.99 -36.23
C ALA A 293 -19.56 -25.27 -37.01
N ALA A 294 -19.96 -26.47 -36.57
CA ALA A 294 -19.59 -27.76 -37.16
C ALA A 294 -20.76 -28.51 -37.84
N ALA A 295 -21.96 -27.94 -37.95
CA ALA A 295 -23.12 -28.59 -38.57
C ALA A 295 -23.61 -27.84 -39.83
N ALA A 296 -23.99 -28.59 -40.87
CA ALA A 296 -24.61 -28.02 -42.07
C ALA A 296 -26.02 -27.52 -41.75
N LEU A 297 -26.35 -26.30 -42.18
CA LEU A 297 -27.66 -25.69 -41.99
C LEU A 297 -28.55 -25.98 -43.19
N THR A 298 -29.68 -26.64 -42.96
CA THR A 298 -30.72 -26.85 -43.98
C THR A 298 -31.81 -25.80 -43.80
N LEU A 299 -32.04 -24.97 -44.82
CA LEU A 299 -33.04 -23.90 -44.81
C LEU A 299 -34.09 -24.15 -45.90
N PRO A 300 -35.38 -23.82 -45.65
CA PRO A 300 -36.41 -23.83 -46.69
C PRO A 300 -36.11 -22.78 -47.78
N LEU A 301 -36.79 -22.87 -48.94
CA LEU A 301 -36.53 -22.03 -50.12
C LEU A 301 -36.61 -20.52 -49.83
N ASP A 302 -37.46 -20.11 -48.87
CA ASP A 302 -37.64 -18.72 -48.40
C ASP A 302 -37.00 -18.46 -47.01
N GLY A 303 -36.17 -19.39 -46.51
CA GLY A 303 -35.53 -19.32 -45.20
C GLY A 303 -34.28 -18.44 -45.20
N ASP A 304 -34.08 -17.67 -44.14
CA ASP A 304 -32.88 -16.85 -43.92
C ASP A 304 -32.18 -17.29 -42.64
N ALA A 305 -30.86 -17.49 -42.70
CA ALA A 305 -30.03 -17.76 -41.53
C ALA A 305 -28.98 -16.66 -41.39
N LYS A 306 -28.96 -16.01 -40.23
CA LYS A 306 -28.00 -14.96 -39.91
C LYS A 306 -27.32 -15.27 -38.60
N LEU A 307 -25.99 -15.14 -38.60
CA LEU A 307 -25.23 -15.04 -37.38
C LEU A 307 -25.43 -13.63 -36.84
N LEU A 308 -25.93 -13.51 -35.62
CA LEU A 308 -25.97 -12.23 -34.93
C LEU A 308 -24.59 -11.96 -34.34
N GLU A 309 -23.82 -11.17 -35.08
CA GLU A 309 -22.51 -10.69 -34.65
C GLU A 309 -22.61 -9.29 -34.07
N ILE A 310 -21.74 -9.00 -33.10
CA ILE A 310 -21.46 -7.63 -32.67
C ILE A 310 -20.36 -7.08 -33.59
N ASN A 311 -20.57 -5.90 -34.18
CA ASN A 311 -19.59 -5.26 -35.06
C ASN A 311 -18.22 -5.12 -34.34
N GLY A 312 -17.16 -5.63 -34.97
CA GLY A 312 -15.79 -5.58 -34.47
C GLY A 312 -15.21 -4.17 -34.34
N ASP A 313 -15.74 -3.18 -35.06
CA ASP A 313 -15.31 -1.78 -34.96
C ASP A 313 -15.48 -1.22 -33.54
N ALA A 314 -16.52 -1.67 -32.82
CA ALA A 314 -16.77 -1.26 -31.45
C ALA A 314 -15.66 -1.77 -30.49
N ALA A 315 -15.11 -2.96 -30.75
CA ALA A 315 -14.01 -3.51 -29.95
C ALA A 315 -12.70 -2.72 -30.18
N GLY A 316 -12.48 -2.22 -31.40
CA GLY A 316 -11.36 -1.31 -31.71
C GLY A 316 -11.46 0.00 -30.92
N ALA A 317 -12.58 0.70 -31.02
CA ALA A 317 -12.83 1.95 -30.32
C ALA A 317 -12.72 1.82 -28.79
N MET A 318 -13.22 0.72 -28.21
CA MET A 318 -13.09 0.43 -26.77
C MET A 318 -11.63 0.26 -26.34
N ARG A 319 -10.78 -0.39 -27.16
CA ARG A 319 -9.35 -0.57 -26.85
C ARG A 319 -8.60 0.75 -26.85
N ASP A 320 -8.89 1.63 -27.81
CA ASP A 320 -8.25 2.94 -27.89
C ASP A 320 -8.69 3.84 -26.73
N HIS A 321 -9.98 3.85 -26.41
CA HIS A 321 -10.47 4.58 -25.24
C HIS A 321 -9.87 4.06 -23.92
N TYR A 322 -9.72 2.73 -23.76
CA TYR A 322 -9.02 2.16 -22.61
C TYR A 322 -7.56 2.63 -22.50
N ARG A 323 -6.83 2.74 -23.63
CA ARG A 323 -5.44 3.24 -23.62
C ARG A 323 -5.37 4.69 -23.12
N GLU A 324 -6.31 5.53 -23.54
CA GLU A 324 -6.42 6.92 -23.08
C GLU A 324 -6.73 7.00 -21.59
N LEU A 325 -7.73 6.25 -21.11
CA LEU A 325 -8.09 6.21 -19.69
C LEU A 325 -6.92 5.71 -18.84
N ARG A 326 -6.22 4.65 -19.27
CA ARG A 326 -5.03 4.15 -18.57
C ARG A 326 -3.93 5.22 -18.51
N ALA A 327 -3.69 5.96 -19.59
CA ALA A 327 -2.71 7.04 -19.59
C ALA A 327 -3.10 8.15 -18.59
N SER A 328 -4.39 8.51 -18.55
CA SER A 328 -4.92 9.47 -17.58
C SER A 328 -4.77 9.00 -16.13
N VAL A 329 -5.04 7.72 -15.84
CA VAL A 329 -4.78 7.13 -14.51
C VAL A 329 -3.32 7.29 -14.13
N MET A 330 -2.39 6.84 -14.99
CA MET A 330 -0.95 6.93 -14.68
C MET A 330 -0.48 8.37 -14.48
N GLU A 331 -1.11 9.34 -15.14
CA GLU A 331 -0.87 10.77 -14.91
C GLU A 331 -1.37 11.25 -13.55
N GLN A 332 -2.61 10.91 -13.19
CA GLN A 332 -3.26 11.38 -11.97
C GLN A 332 -2.57 10.88 -10.69
N ILE A 333 -2.08 9.64 -10.69
CA ILE A 333 -1.53 8.99 -9.49
C ILE A 333 -0.02 8.77 -9.57
N HIS A 334 0.66 9.48 -10.48
CA HIS A 334 2.12 9.42 -10.64
C HIS A 334 2.66 8.00 -10.94
N GLY A 335 1.89 7.21 -11.68
CA GLY A 335 2.27 5.85 -12.07
C GLY A 335 3.34 5.80 -13.16
N ASN A 336 3.94 4.62 -13.35
CA ASN A 336 4.92 4.38 -14.39
C ASN A 336 4.29 4.48 -15.79
N ARG A 337 4.81 5.41 -16.61
CA ARG A 337 4.37 5.62 -18.00
C ARG A 337 5.20 4.86 -19.04
N ALA A 338 6.31 4.22 -18.64
CA ALA A 338 7.17 3.49 -19.56
C ALA A 338 6.38 2.35 -20.22
N GLN A 339 6.25 2.43 -21.54
CA GLN A 339 5.74 1.33 -22.37
C GLN A 339 6.92 0.47 -22.79
N ALA A 340 6.71 -0.83 -23.04
CA ALA A 340 7.79 -1.74 -23.46
C ALA A 340 8.59 -1.21 -24.68
N ASP A 341 7.91 -0.51 -25.59
CA ASP A 341 8.52 0.10 -26.79
C ASP A 341 9.45 1.29 -26.49
N SER A 342 9.31 1.93 -25.32
CA SER A 342 10.11 3.10 -24.92
C SER A 342 11.49 2.74 -24.33
N LEU A 343 11.78 1.44 -24.12
CA LEU A 343 13.02 0.95 -23.49
C LEU A 343 13.97 0.24 -24.48
N SER A 344 13.80 0.47 -25.78
CA SER A 344 14.55 -0.25 -26.83
C SER A 344 16.04 0.12 -26.95
N ALA A 345 16.54 1.11 -26.19
CA ALA A 345 17.95 1.52 -26.18
C ALA A 345 18.51 1.70 -24.76
N PRO A 346 19.83 1.44 -24.52
CA PRO A 346 20.49 1.76 -23.26
C PRO A 346 20.36 3.27 -23.00
N THR A 347 19.60 3.63 -21.97
CA THR A 347 19.27 5.02 -21.65
C THR A 347 20.03 5.42 -20.39
N SER A 348 20.66 6.60 -20.36
CA SER A 348 21.45 7.05 -19.20
C SER A 348 20.58 7.21 -17.94
N GLY A 349 21.19 7.15 -16.75
CA GLY A 349 20.46 7.29 -15.49
C GLY A 349 19.64 8.58 -15.41
N ARG A 350 20.17 9.69 -15.93
CA ARG A 350 19.46 10.98 -16.01
C ARG A 350 18.28 10.97 -16.98
N ALA A 351 18.39 10.25 -18.10
CA ALA A 351 17.29 10.12 -19.05
C ALA A 351 16.17 9.22 -18.50
N MET A 352 16.52 8.20 -17.70
CA MET A 352 15.56 7.44 -16.91
C MET A 352 14.89 8.34 -15.85
N GLU A 353 15.64 9.16 -15.10
CA GLU A 353 15.03 10.11 -14.15
C GLU A 353 13.99 11.04 -14.79
N MET A 354 14.24 11.52 -16.01
CA MET A 354 13.27 12.34 -16.75
C MET A 354 12.01 11.55 -17.15
N LEU A 355 12.15 10.28 -17.57
CA LEU A 355 11.04 9.42 -17.94
C LEU A 355 10.15 9.06 -16.73
N TYR A 356 10.76 8.86 -15.57
CA TYR A 356 10.09 8.45 -14.32
C TYR A 356 9.76 9.62 -13.38
N GLN A 357 9.96 10.88 -13.81
CA GLN A 357 9.89 12.06 -12.95
C GLN A 357 8.64 12.14 -12.06
N PRO A 358 7.39 11.89 -12.53
CA PRO A 358 6.22 11.93 -11.68
C PRO A 358 6.30 10.93 -10.51
N LEU A 359 6.75 9.71 -10.80
CA LEU A 359 6.89 8.63 -9.82
C LEU A 359 7.98 8.96 -8.79
N LEU A 360 9.09 9.56 -9.23
CA LEU A 360 10.14 10.04 -8.33
C LEU A 360 9.62 11.12 -7.37
N TRP A 361 8.80 12.07 -7.85
CA TRP A 361 8.19 13.08 -6.99
C TRP A 361 7.22 12.49 -5.95
N LEU A 362 6.52 11.40 -6.30
CA LEU A 362 5.74 10.67 -5.31
C LEU A 362 6.65 10.00 -4.27
N ALA A 363 7.68 9.28 -4.73
CA ALA A 363 8.65 8.63 -3.85
C ALA A 363 9.36 9.63 -2.91
N ASP A 364 9.74 10.82 -3.37
CA ASP A 364 10.35 11.86 -2.53
C ASP A 364 9.40 12.34 -1.42
N ARG A 365 8.11 12.52 -1.70
CA ARG A 365 7.11 12.84 -0.67
C ARG A 365 6.91 11.67 0.30
N MET A 366 7.03 10.44 -0.18
CA MET A 366 6.97 9.24 0.67
C MET A 366 8.24 9.08 1.53
N ARG A 367 9.42 9.53 1.07
CA ARG A 367 10.65 9.59 1.89
C ARG A 367 10.47 10.50 3.11
N LEU A 368 9.68 11.57 3.00
CA LEU A 368 9.31 12.38 4.15
C LEU A 368 8.37 11.61 5.10
N SER A 369 7.20 11.20 4.60
CA SER A 369 6.14 10.61 5.45
C SER A 369 6.51 9.27 6.08
N TYR A 370 7.17 8.37 5.35
CA TYR A 370 7.55 7.05 5.85
C TYR A 370 9.02 6.95 6.23
N GLY A 371 9.89 7.78 5.66
CA GLY A 371 11.30 7.82 6.02
C GLY A 371 11.55 8.68 7.25
N GLU A 372 11.49 10.00 7.08
CA GLU A 372 11.80 10.97 8.14
C GLU A 372 10.83 10.89 9.32
N TYR A 373 9.52 10.76 9.06
CA TYR A 373 8.50 10.72 10.11
C TYR A 373 8.13 9.29 10.55
N GLY A 374 8.60 8.28 9.81
CA GLY A 374 8.37 6.86 10.09
C GLY A 374 9.64 6.15 10.55
N LEU A 375 10.46 5.71 9.60
CA LEU A 375 11.68 4.93 9.84
C LEU A 375 12.66 5.62 10.81
N LEU A 376 12.95 6.91 10.60
CA LEU A 376 13.83 7.66 11.49
C LEU A 376 13.22 7.84 12.89
N ALA A 377 11.89 8.03 12.96
CA ALA A 377 11.18 8.06 14.24
C ALA A 377 11.27 6.71 14.97
N LEU A 378 11.24 5.58 14.26
CA LEU A 378 11.45 4.25 14.84
C LEU A 378 12.88 4.07 15.38
N TYR A 379 13.90 4.50 14.65
CA TYR A 379 15.28 4.47 15.16
C TYR A 379 15.46 5.35 16.40
N ARG A 380 14.88 6.56 16.41
CA ARG A 380 14.88 7.42 17.60
C ARG A 380 14.12 6.78 18.77
N MET A 381 13.02 6.07 18.49
CA MET A 381 12.28 5.33 19.49
C MET A 381 13.13 4.20 20.10
N ALA A 382 13.89 3.46 19.29
CA ALA A 382 14.84 2.45 19.78
C ALA A 382 15.89 3.05 20.73
N CYS A 383 16.45 4.21 20.40
CA CYS A 383 17.35 4.92 21.32
C CYS A 383 16.66 5.27 22.64
N ARG A 384 15.41 5.73 22.62
CA ARG A 384 14.64 6.03 23.85
C ARG A 384 14.37 4.78 24.68
N PHE A 385 14.03 3.66 24.05
CA PHE A 385 13.91 2.37 24.74
C PHE A 385 15.22 1.99 25.44
N SER A 386 16.37 2.18 24.79
CA SER A 386 17.69 1.90 25.37
C SER A 386 18.03 2.76 26.59
N GLN A 387 17.39 3.93 26.74
CA GLN A 387 17.59 4.85 27.86
C GLN A 387 16.71 4.50 29.06
N VAL A 388 15.51 3.96 28.82
CA VAL A 388 14.51 3.73 29.87
C VAL A 388 14.52 2.29 30.39
N ILE A 389 14.79 1.31 29.53
CA ILE A 389 14.82 -0.10 29.95
C ILE A 389 16.09 -0.38 30.76
N ALA A 390 15.91 -1.00 31.93
CA ALA A 390 17.01 -1.43 32.77
C ALA A 390 17.92 -2.42 32.02
N GLY A 391 19.22 -2.08 31.92
CA GLY A 391 20.18 -2.86 31.14
C GLY A 391 20.05 -2.70 29.63
N GLY A 392 19.27 -1.72 29.15
CA GLY A 392 19.19 -1.34 27.74
C GLY A 392 18.36 -2.29 26.87
N ILE A 393 18.59 -2.20 25.55
CA ILE A 393 18.02 -3.09 24.53
C ILE A 393 19.08 -4.05 24.00
N ARG A 394 18.66 -5.25 23.60
CA ARG A 394 19.55 -6.27 23.06
C ARG A 394 19.47 -6.30 21.53
N ILE A 395 20.59 -6.03 20.89
CA ILE A 395 20.75 -6.03 19.42
C ILE A 395 21.97 -6.88 19.06
N GLY A 396 21.82 -7.85 18.15
CA GLY A 396 22.94 -8.70 17.72
C GLY A 396 23.61 -9.48 18.87
N GLY A 397 22.87 -9.77 19.95
CA GLY A 397 23.38 -10.45 21.14
C GLY A 397 24.15 -9.55 22.12
N VAL A 398 24.27 -8.26 21.84
CA VAL A 398 24.91 -7.27 22.71
C VAL A 398 23.85 -6.38 23.35
N ASP A 399 24.02 -6.06 24.62
CA ASP A 399 23.14 -5.16 25.35
C ASP A 399 23.64 -3.72 25.21
N TYR A 400 22.78 -2.83 24.71
CA TYR A 400 23.05 -1.42 24.48
C TYR A 400 22.16 -0.56 25.38
N ALA A 401 22.78 0.20 26.28
CA ALA A 401 22.10 1.15 27.15
C ALA A 401 22.54 2.58 26.81
N GLY A 402 21.59 3.51 26.82
CA GLY A 402 21.88 4.94 26.65
C GLY A 402 22.37 5.33 25.26
N LEU A 403 21.84 4.73 24.20
CA LEU A 403 22.16 5.14 22.82
C LEU A 403 21.74 6.61 22.61
N ASP A 404 22.66 7.42 22.10
CA ASP A 404 22.44 8.85 21.84
C ASP A 404 21.91 9.05 20.41
N PRO A 405 20.68 9.57 20.23
CA PRO A 405 20.13 9.85 18.89
C PRO A 405 20.70 11.12 18.24
N ALA A 406 21.68 11.81 18.85
CA ALA A 406 22.28 13.02 18.31
C ALA A 406 22.83 12.82 16.88
N GLY A 407 22.45 13.75 15.99
CA GLY A 407 22.85 13.72 14.58
C GLY A 407 22.24 12.59 13.74
N LEU A 408 21.33 11.77 14.31
CA LEU A 408 20.73 10.65 13.59
C LEU A 408 19.84 11.14 12.45
N ALA A 409 20.18 10.72 11.23
CA ALA A 409 19.48 11.05 9.99
C ALA A 409 19.55 9.89 8.97
N LEU A 410 18.70 9.97 7.95
CA LEU A 410 18.67 9.03 6.83
C LEU A 410 19.44 9.61 5.62
N GLN A 411 20.26 8.77 5.00
CA GLN A 411 20.93 9.09 3.74
C GLN A 411 20.39 8.16 2.64
N TRP A 412 19.60 8.75 1.74
CA TRP A 412 18.96 8.02 0.65
C TRP A 412 19.91 7.78 -0.51
N PRO A 413 19.93 6.56 -1.08
CA PRO A 413 20.66 6.31 -2.32
C PRO A 413 20.00 7.02 -3.52
N PRO A 414 20.76 7.23 -4.62
CA PRO A 414 20.18 7.69 -5.87
C PRO A 414 19.12 6.70 -6.39
N TYR A 415 18.09 7.20 -7.07
CA TYR A 415 17.04 6.36 -7.66
C TYR A 415 17.55 5.50 -8.81
N PHE A 416 18.50 6.00 -9.59
CA PHE A 416 19.15 5.24 -10.65
C PHE A 416 20.67 5.32 -10.44
N PRO A 417 21.38 4.17 -10.38
CA PRO A 417 22.82 4.18 -10.30
C PRO A 417 23.40 4.86 -11.54
N GLY A 418 24.49 5.60 -11.36
CA GLY A 418 25.22 6.14 -12.48
C GLY A 418 25.81 5.02 -13.34
N THR A 419 25.91 5.24 -14.65
CA THR A 419 26.66 4.31 -15.52
C THR A 419 28.14 4.30 -15.14
N GLU A 420 28.88 3.25 -15.50
CA GLU A 420 30.34 3.19 -15.25
C GLU A 420 31.07 4.41 -15.81
N ALA A 421 30.64 4.89 -16.99
CA ALA A 421 31.18 6.10 -17.61
C ALA A 421 30.91 7.37 -16.78
N GLU A 422 29.70 7.51 -16.21
CA GLU A 422 29.35 8.64 -15.34
C GLU A 422 30.15 8.61 -14.03
N LEU A 423 30.35 7.43 -13.44
CA LEU A 423 31.16 7.26 -12.25
C LEU A 423 32.64 7.58 -12.52
N ALA A 424 33.18 7.13 -13.66
CA ALA A 424 34.54 7.46 -14.08
C ALA A 424 34.74 8.97 -14.27
N GLN A 425 33.78 9.65 -14.92
CA GLN A 425 33.80 11.11 -15.09
C GLN A 425 33.73 11.84 -13.75
N LEU A 426 32.87 11.38 -12.83
CA LEU A 426 32.77 11.94 -11.49
C LEU A 426 34.08 11.78 -10.71
N ALA A 427 34.70 10.60 -10.75
CA ALA A 427 35.98 10.35 -10.08
C ALA A 427 37.07 11.30 -10.60
N GLN A 428 37.17 11.48 -11.92
CA GLN A 428 38.12 12.41 -12.53
C GLN A 428 37.85 13.86 -12.11
N GLY A 429 36.60 14.30 -12.14
CA GLY A 429 36.21 15.66 -11.73
C GLY A 429 36.49 15.93 -10.25
N LEU A 430 36.18 14.99 -9.37
CA LEU A 430 36.47 15.08 -7.94
C LEU A 430 37.99 15.10 -7.67
N GLY A 431 38.76 14.29 -8.40
CA GLY A 431 40.23 14.31 -8.34
C GLY A 431 40.79 15.70 -8.70
N ALA A 432 40.31 16.31 -9.78
CA ALA A 432 40.70 17.65 -10.19
C ALA A 432 40.28 18.72 -9.17
N ALA A 433 39.08 18.62 -8.59
CA ALA A 433 38.59 19.56 -7.58
C ALA A 433 39.41 19.50 -6.27
N VAL A 434 39.84 18.30 -5.86
CA VAL A 434 40.74 18.10 -4.73
C VAL A 434 42.12 18.69 -5.01
N GLN A 435 42.69 18.42 -6.18
CA GLN A 435 44.00 18.98 -6.57
C GLN A 435 43.97 20.52 -6.65
N GLY A 436 42.87 21.09 -7.14
CA GLY A 436 42.64 22.53 -7.18
C GLY A 436 42.31 23.18 -5.83
N GLY A 437 42.16 22.39 -4.76
CA GLY A 437 41.85 22.90 -3.42
C GLY A 437 40.40 23.37 -3.21
N PHE A 438 39.49 23.05 -4.13
CA PHE A 438 38.07 23.44 -4.04
C PHE A 438 37.25 22.53 -3.11
N VAL A 439 37.67 21.28 -2.95
CA VAL A 439 36.97 20.25 -2.16
C VAL A 439 37.99 19.42 -1.38
N SER A 440 37.66 19.05 -0.13
CA SER A 440 38.52 18.17 0.67
C SER A 440 38.49 16.72 0.14
N ARG A 441 39.57 15.95 0.36
CA ARG A 441 39.61 14.51 0.02
C ARG A 441 38.47 13.71 0.68
N GLN A 442 38.12 14.07 1.92
CA GLN A 442 37.03 13.44 2.67
C GLN A 442 35.67 13.72 2.01
N THR A 443 35.40 14.98 1.65
CA THR A 443 34.16 15.37 0.98
C THR A 443 34.05 14.72 -0.41
N ALA A 444 35.15 14.66 -1.16
CA ALA A 444 35.19 13.98 -2.45
C ALA A 444 34.89 12.47 -2.33
N CYS A 445 35.50 11.80 -1.34
CA CYS A 445 35.21 10.40 -1.04
C CYS A 445 33.73 10.19 -0.71
N ALA A 446 33.13 11.06 0.11
CA ALA A 446 31.73 10.99 0.47
C ALA A 446 30.78 11.18 -0.74
N ILE A 447 31.06 12.16 -1.61
CA ILE A 447 30.27 12.41 -2.83
C ILE A 447 30.37 11.21 -3.78
N PHE A 448 31.57 10.67 -3.99
CA PHE A 448 31.78 9.54 -4.88
C PHE A 448 31.05 8.29 -4.37
N ALA A 449 31.23 7.94 -3.10
CA ALA A 449 30.56 6.80 -2.49
C ALA A 449 29.04 6.92 -2.56
N ALA A 450 28.49 8.11 -2.30
CA ALA A 450 27.05 8.37 -2.42
C ALA A 450 26.54 8.13 -3.85
N ARG A 451 27.29 8.56 -4.87
CA ARG A 451 26.87 8.39 -6.28
C ARG A 451 27.08 6.98 -6.81
N ALA A 452 28.13 6.30 -6.34
CA ALA A 452 28.44 4.91 -6.68
C ALA A 452 27.52 3.90 -5.96
N GLY A 453 26.70 4.36 -5.00
CA GLY A 453 25.83 3.49 -4.21
C GLY A 453 26.56 2.71 -3.11
N CYS A 454 27.74 3.19 -2.68
CA CYS A 454 28.49 2.59 -1.58
C CYS A 454 27.88 3.05 -0.23
N PRO A 455 27.44 2.11 0.64
CA PRO A 455 26.63 2.44 1.81
C PRO A 455 27.39 3.07 3.00
N ALA A 456 28.73 3.18 2.94
CA ALA A 456 29.55 3.63 4.08
C ALA A 456 30.73 4.55 3.69
N PRO A 457 30.47 5.79 3.23
CA PRO A 457 31.52 6.75 2.86
C PRO A 457 32.54 7.03 3.97
N HIS A 458 32.09 7.05 5.23
CA HIS A 458 32.97 7.30 6.38
C HIS A 458 33.90 6.12 6.70
N ALA A 459 33.42 4.88 6.53
CA ALA A 459 34.24 3.69 6.72
C ALA A 459 35.30 3.58 5.62
N GLU A 460 34.95 3.92 4.39
CA GLU A 460 35.90 3.96 3.27
C GLU A 460 36.97 5.03 3.47
N TRP A 461 36.58 6.23 3.91
CA TRP A 461 37.55 7.27 4.26
C TRP A 461 38.49 6.81 5.38
N ALA A 462 37.97 6.16 6.43
CA ALA A 462 38.79 5.63 7.51
C ALA A 462 39.82 4.59 7.02
N ARG A 463 39.44 3.72 6.07
CA ARG A 463 40.37 2.80 5.40
C ARG A 463 41.46 3.54 4.63
N ILE A 464 41.08 4.50 3.79
CA ILE A 464 42.03 5.31 3.00
C ILE A 464 43.04 6.02 3.91
N VAL A 465 42.60 6.57 5.05
CA VAL A 465 43.49 7.22 6.03
C VAL A 465 44.44 6.22 6.67
N THR A 466 43.95 5.03 7.02
CA THR A 466 44.76 3.95 7.62
C THR A 466 45.82 3.44 6.63
N GLU A 467 45.44 3.23 5.38
CA GLU A 467 46.34 2.79 4.29
C GLU A 467 47.35 3.87 3.88
N SER A 468 47.04 5.15 4.08
CA SER A 468 47.98 6.26 3.80
C SER A 468 49.01 6.49 4.91
N GLN A 469 48.84 5.85 6.07
CA GLN A 469 49.74 5.95 7.23
C GLN A 469 50.71 4.76 7.34
N THR A 470 50.47 3.69 6.57
CA THR A 470 51.42 2.60 6.28
C THR A 470 52.19 2.91 5.02
#